data_AF-G1KGI6-F1
#
_entry.id   AF-G1KGI6-F1
#
_cell.length_a   1.000
_cell.length_b   1.000
_cell.length_c   1.000
_cell.angle_alpha   90.00
_cell.angle_beta   90.00
_cell.angle_gamma   90.00
#
_symmetry.space_group_name_H-M   'P 1'
#
loop_
_entity.id
_entity.type
_entity.pdbx_description
1 polymer ?
#
loop_
_entity_poly.entity_id
_entity_poly.type
_entity_poly.pdbx_seq_one_letter_code
_entity_poly.pdbx_strand_id
1 'polypeptide(L)'
;MRDEKKSKKKQKLKSNQESSKNSKKHFYQELRKVIEASDIVLEVLDARDPLGCRCPQIEQLVNQSNGKKKLMLILNKIDLVPKENLEKWLTYLNKELPTVAFKSSMQLKDKTVQQKKHTKRHGVYTELTRSSLCFGSECLLKLLQEHSTGKEKAIQVGLVGFPNVGKSSIINSLKEMRACNVGPERGLTKSMQIVHIDKTIKMLDSPCIIAAPSNSALILALRSTTDFDGENSVNSIDAILKHCSKQQIMLHYNMPDYRNTLEFLTLLARKRGMLKKGGLADTEGAAALFISDWTGARVSYHSRPPATWNLPPHLSDQDAVAALQQFNTQDLEEGNRSTIKDNKYPSPASSILFQSPGFTDGITEDQDLPEEVLEQENIEGSEDEEEDNFTEDERNEGESDFEDMEAENDRIKNDKTTIEKLDAKNANMEILPTGTQVDIDKTADMDDAYDFNTDYI
;
A
#
# COMPACT_ATOMS: atom_id res chain seq x y z
N MET A 1 0.93 -17.80 42.64
CA MET A 1 -0.01 -17.69 41.48
C MET A 1 -0.18 -16.28 40.88
N ARG A 2 -0.27 -15.18 41.66
CA ARG A 2 -0.33 -13.82 41.08
C ARG A 2 1.04 -13.32 40.57
N ASP A 3 2.12 -13.66 41.28
CA ASP A 3 3.47 -13.19 40.92
C ASP A 3 4.10 -13.97 39.76
N GLU A 4 3.84 -15.28 39.64
CA GLU A 4 4.22 -16.07 38.45
C GLU A 4 3.50 -15.60 37.18
N LYS A 5 2.24 -15.15 37.28
CA LYS A 5 1.50 -14.58 36.14
C LYS A 5 2.07 -13.21 35.72
N LYS A 6 2.58 -12.41 36.68
CA LYS A 6 3.27 -11.14 36.38
C LYS A 6 4.65 -11.40 35.74
N SER A 7 5.41 -12.38 36.23
CA SER A 7 6.71 -12.76 35.68
C SER A 7 6.60 -13.30 34.24
N LYS A 8 5.66 -14.22 33.97
CA LYS A 8 5.39 -14.72 32.61
C LYS A 8 4.90 -13.63 31.65
N LYS A 9 4.15 -12.63 32.14
CA LYS A 9 3.71 -11.48 31.33
C LYS A 9 4.88 -10.54 30.99
N LYS A 10 5.78 -10.28 31.95
CA LYS A 10 7.02 -9.49 31.72
C LYS A 10 7.98 -10.18 30.75
N GLN A 11 8.19 -11.50 30.87
CA GLN A 11 9.03 -12.26 29.92
C GLN A 11 8.45 -12.26 28.50
N LYS A 12 7.13 -12.40 28.34
CA LYS A 12 6.45 -12.36 27.03
C LYS A 12 6.48 -10.97 26.38
N LEU A 13 6.46 -9.91 27.18
CA LEU A 13 6.65 -8.52 26.70
C LEU A 13 8.09 -8.29 26.21
N LYS A 14 9.10 -8.75 26.97
CA LYS A 14 10.51 -8.66 26.56
C LYS A 14 10.81 -9.44 25.28
N SER A 15 10.30 -10.67 25.12
CA SER A 15 10.49 -11.46 23.89
C SER A 15 9.80 -10.85 22.65
N ASN A 16 8.65 -10.17 22.84
CA ASN A 16 7.97 -9.46 21.76
C ASN A 16 8.69 -8.16 21.36
N GLN A 17 9.37 -7.51 22.30
CA GLN A 17 10.15 -6.30 22.04
C GLN A 17 11.45 -6.60 21.29
N GLU A 18 12.18 -7.65 21.66
CA GLU A 18 13.40 -8.09 20.95
C GLU A 18 13.10 -8.56 19.52
N SER A 19 12.02 -9.33 19.32
CA SER A 19 11.60 -9.76 17.98
C SER A 19 11.17 -8.59 17.08
N SER A 20 10.54 -7.57 17.64
CA SER A 20 10.18 -6.33 16.93
C SER A 20 11.40 -5.50 16.52
N LYS A 21 12.41 -5.35 17.40
CA LYS A 21 13.68 -4.68 17.09
C LYS A 21 14.43 -5.39 15.96
N ASN A 22 14.54 -6.71 16.02
CA ASN A 22 15.18 -7.52 14.97
C ASN A 22 14.43 -7.38 13.62
N SER A 23 13.11 -7.26 13.65
CA SER A 23 12.31 -7.07 12.44
C SER A 23 12.56 -5.71 11.77
N LYS A 24 12.60 -4.61 12.53
CA LYS A 24 12.86 -3.26 11.98
C LYS A 24 14.24 -3.16 11.32
N LYS A 25 15.27 -3.74 11.98
CA LYS A 25 16.63 -3.82 11.45
C LYS A 25 16.68 -4.59 10.12
N HIS A 26 15.99 -5.72 10.05
CA HIS A 26 15.87 -6.50 8.81
C HIS A 26 15.24 -5.68 7.68
N PHE A 27 14.14 -4.97 7.94
CA PHE A 27 13.49 -4.13 6.92
C PHE A 27 14.44 -3.04 6.36
N TYR A 28 15.20 -2.38 7.24
CA TYR A 28 16.18 -1.38 6.83
C TYR A 28 17.31 -1.99 5.98
N GLN A 29 17.85 -3.14 6.39
CA GLN A 29 18.89 -3.83 5.63
C GLN A 29 18.42 -4.22 4.23
N GLU A 30 17.19 -4.73 4.12
CA GLU A 30 16.58 -5.07 2.84
C GLU A 30 16.34 -3.84 1.96
N LEU A 31 15.90 -2.72 2.54
CA LEU A 31 15.77 -1.44 1.82
C LEU A 31 17.12 -0.96 1.28
N ARG A 32 18.18 -1.04 2.10
CA ARG A 32 19.53 -0.64 1.70
C ARG A 32 20.05 -1.50 0.54
N LYS A 33 19.82 -2.81 0.57
CA LYS A 33 20.17 -3.72 -0.54
C LYS A 33 19.51 -3.30 -1.85
N VAL A 34 18.24 -2.88 -1.80
CA VAL A 34 17.53 -2.38 -3.00
C VAL A 34 18.22 -1.13 -3.54
N ILE A 35 18.53 -0.16 -2.68
CA ILE A 35 19.16 1.09 -3.11
C ILE A 35 20.55 0.80 -3.70
N GLU A 36 21.36 -0.03 -3.04
CA GLU A 36 22.69 -0.42 -3.51
C GLU A 36 22.67 -1.15 -4.86
N ALA A 37 21.69 -2.02 -5.08
CA ALA A 37 21.52 -2.77 -6.32
C ALA A 37 20.85 -1.98 -7.46
N SER A 38 20.38 -0.75 -7.22
CA SER A 38 19.63 0.03 -8.22
C SER A 38 20.55 0.96 -9.03
N ASP A 39 20.33 1.01 -10.34
CA ASP A 39 20.82 2.09 -11.21
C ASP A 39 19.98 3.36 -11.03
N ILE A 40 18.65 3.18 -10.89
CA ILE A 40 17.67 4.25 -10.74
C ILE A 40 16.80 3.93 -9.52
N VAL A 41 16.64 4.90 -8.63
CA VAL A 41 15.76 4.82 -7.45
C VAL A 41 14.53 5.69 -7.71
N LEU A 42 13.37 5.06 -7.60
CA LEU A 42 12.05 5.69 -7.71
C LEU A 42 11.47 5.84 -6.31
N GLU A 43 11.38 7.07 -5.81
CA GLU A 43 10.71 7.35 -4.54
C GLU A 43 9.21 7.58 -4.79
N VAL A 44 8.39 6.68 -4.26
CA VAL A 44 6.95 6.67 -4.48
C VAL A 44 6.25 7.48 -3.40
N LEU A 45 5.54 8.53 -3.82
CA LEU A 45 4.79 9.46 -2.99
C LEU A 45 3.28 9.27 -3.17
N ASP A 46 2.50 9.51 -2.12
CA ASP A 46 1.04 9.60 -2.20
C ASP A 46 0.65 11.04 -2.57
N ALA A 47 -0.08 11.23 -3.68
CA ALA A 47 -0.47 12.54 -4.19
C ALA A 47 -1.26 13.40 -3.19
N ARG A 48 -1.90 12.77 -2.21
CA ARG A 48 -2.68 13.45 -1.17
C ARG A 48 -1.81 14.21 -0.18
N ASP A 49 -0.59 13.76 0.07
CA ASP A 49 0.36 14.45 0.93
C ASP A 49 1.82 14.16 0.54
N PRO A 50 2.29 14.79 -0.57
CA PRO A 50 3.57 14.42 -1.17
C PRO A 50 4.77 14.71 -0.28
N LEU A 51 4.81 15.87 0.39
CA LEU A 51 5.90 16.22 1.32
C LEU A 51 5.98 15.25 2.51
N GLY A 52 4.83 14.88 3.08
CA GLY A 52 4.77 13.89 4.15
C GLY A 52 5.11 12.47 3.72
N CYS A 53 5.21 12.20 2.42
CA CYS A 53 5.68 10.93 1.89
C CYS A 53 7.15 10.94 1.44
N ARG A 54 7.85 12.08 1.57
CA ARG A 54 9.28 12.18 1.26
C ARG A 54 10.13 11.86 2.48
N CYS A 55 11.21 11.15 2.25
CA CYS A 55 12.16 10.73 3.26
C CYS A 55 13.55 11.34 2.99
N PRO A 56 13.91 12.46 3.64
CA PRO A 56 15.19 13.14 3.43
C PRO A 56 16.41 12.22 3.51
N GLN A 57 16.37 11.27 4.43
CA GLN A 57 17.43 10.31 4.68
C GLN A 57 17.71 9.39 3.48
N ILE A 58 16.66 8.97 2.77
CA ILE A 58 16.81 8.10 1.59
C ILE A 58 17.35 8.91 0.42
N GLU A 59 16.87 10.14 0.24
CA GLU A 59 17.37 11.04 -0.80
C GLU A 59 18.87 11.34 -0.60
N GLN A 60 19.28 11.63 0.63
CA GLN A 60 20.69 11.81 0.99
C GLN A 60 21.53 10.56 0.69
N LEU A 61 21.04 9.38 1.07
CA LEU A 61 21.75 8.12 0.83
C LEU A 61 21.94 7.82 -0.67
N VAL A 62 20.97 8.17 -1.51
CA VAL A 62 21.10 8.05 -2.97
C VAL A 62 22.12 9.07 -3.49
N ASN A 63 22.07 10.33 -3.05
CA ASN A 63 22.97 11.39 -3.49
C ASN A 63 24.43 11.14 -3.10
N GLN A 64 24.69 10.50 -1.95
CA GLN A 64 26.03 10.04 -1.53
C GLN A 64 26.68 9.06 -2.52
N SER A 65 25.92 8.51 -3.47
CA SER A 65 26.48 7.68 -4.55
C SER A 65 27.20 8.47 -5.64
N ASN A 66 27.40 9.79 -5.47
CA ASN A 66 28.11 10.71 -6.37
C ASN A 66 27.64 10.61 -7.83
N GLY A 67 26.31 10.64 -8.04
CA GLY A 67 25.70 10.64 -9.38
C GLY A 67 25.71 9.28 -10.10
N LYS A 68 26.23 8.20 -9.48
CA LYS A 68 26.13 6.84 -10.05
C LYS A 68 24.69 6.33 -10.09
N LYS A 69 23.90 6.73 -9.10
CA LYS A 69 22.48 6.37 -8.98
C LYS A 69 21.64 7.60 -9.29
N LYS A 70 20.56 7.39 -10.02
CA LYS A 70 19.60 8.44 -10.38
C LYS A 70 18.40 8.40 -9.44
N LEU A 71 17.88 9.56 -9.07
CA LEU A 71 16.70 9.68 -8.22
C LEU A 71 15.56 10.34 -8.99
N MET A 72 14.37 9.75 -8.92
CA MET A 72 13.14 10.27 -9.51
C MET A 72 11.97 10.06 -8.57
N LEU A 73 11.01 10.99 -8.57
CA LEU A 73 9.79 10.90 -7.79
C LEU A 73 8.66 10.31 -8.62
N ILE A 74 7.83 9.47 -7.99
CA ILE A 74 6.55 9.02 -8.55
C ILE A 74 5.44 9.53 -7.66
N LEU A 75 4.62 10.42 -8.19
CA LEU A 75 3.43 10.92 -7.53
C LEU A 75 2.25 9.99 -7.85
N ASN A 76 2.01 9.00 -6.98
CA ASN A 76 0.98 7.97 -7.17
C ASN A 76 -0.37 8.40 -6.57
N LYS A 77 -1.45 7.69 -6.95
CA LYS A 77 -2.84 7.95 -6.52
C LYS A 77 -3.36 9.33 -6.92
N ILE A 78 -2.95 9.79 -8.09
CA ILE A 78 -3.37 11.09 -8.65
C ILE A 78 -4.89 11.22 -8.83
N ASP A 79 -5.61 10.12 -8.88
CA ASP A 79 -7.07 10.05 -8.95
C ASP A 79 -7.78 10.39 -7.64
N LEU A 80 -7.06 10.53 -6.53
CA LEU A 80 -7.63 10.90 -5.23
C LEU A 80 -7.54 12.39 -4.91
N VAL A 81 -6.88 13.19 -5.75
CA VAL A 81 -6.67 14.63 -5.51
C VAL A 81 -7.28 15.48 -6.62
N PRO A 82 -7.73 16.72 -6.34
CA PRO A 82 -8.23 17.59 -7.41
C PRO A 82 -7.17 17.91 -8.46
N LYS A 83 -7.59 18.03 -9.73
CA LYS A 83 -6.70 18.28 -10.88
C LYS A 83 -5.78 19.49 -10.68
N GLU A 84 -6.36 20.63 -10.30
CA GLU A 84 -5.60 21.88 -10.09
C GLU A 84 -4.55 21.74 -8.98
N ASN A 85 -4.83 20.92 -7.97
CA ASN A 85 -3.89 20.67 -6.88
C ASN A 85 -2.73 19.79 -7.34
N LEU A 86 -3.02 18.77 -8.16
CA LEU A 86 -2.00 17.92 -8.77
C LEU A 86 -1.05 18.73 -9.65
N GLU A 87 -1.57 19.60 -10.52
CA GLU A 87 -0.75 20.46 -11.38
C GLU A 87 0.20 21.34 -10.56
N LYS A 88 -0.31 21.95 -9.47
CA LYS A 88 0.52 22.74 -8.54
C LYS A 88 1.61 21.91 -7.87
N TRP A 89 1.30 20.67 -7.46
CA TRP A 89 2.29 19.77 -6.87
C TRP A 89 3.36 19.35 -7.87
N LEU A 90 2.99 19.04 -9.12
CA LEU A 90 3.98 18.73 -10.16
C LEU A 90 4.89 19.92 -10.45
N THR A 91 4.33 21.14 -10.54
CA THR A 91 5.14 22.36 -10.68
C THR A 91 6.06 22.58 -9.48
N TYR A 92 5.63 22.24 -8.27
CA TYR A 92 6.46 22.35 -7.07
C TYR A 92 7.61 21.33 -7.08
N LEU A 93 7.30 20.05 -7.28
CA LEU A 93 8.26 18.95 -7.17
C LEU A 93 9.25 18.92 -8.34
N ASN A 94 8.83 19.28 -9.56
CA ASN A 94 9.71 19.32 -10.74
C ASN A 94 10.79 20.41 -10.67
N LYS A 95 10.74 21.32 -9.69
CA LYS A 95 11.86 22.23 -9.40
C LYS A 95 13.01 21.55 -8.68
N GLU A 96 12.73 20.41 -8.04
CA GLU A 96 13.67 19.71 -7.18
C GLU A 96 14.14 18.41 -7.81
N LEU A 97 13.19 17.56 -8.25
CA LEU A 97 13.45 16.25 -8.80
C LEU A 97 12.46 15.94 -9.94
N PRO A 98 12.89 15.18 -10.98
CA PRO A 98 11.98 14.69 -12.01
C PRO A 98 10.81 13.93 -11.37
N THR A 99 9.57 14.33 -11.66
CA THR A 99 8.38 13.76 -11.04
C THR A 99 7.38 13.25 -12.06
N VAL A 100 7.06 11.96 -12.00
CA VAL A 100 6.03 11.33 -12.85
C VAL A 100 4.70 11.25 -12.10
N ALA A 101 3.63 11.74 -12.72
CA ALA A 101 2.26 11.54 -12.25
C ALA A 101 1.79 10.11 -12.59
N PHE A 102 1.29 9.38 -11.60
CA PHE A 102 0.95 7.97 -11.79
C PHE A 102 -0.36 7.58 -11.14
N LYS A 103 -1.13 6.74 -11.84
CA LYS A 103 -2.29 6.04 -11.28
C LYS A 103 -2.09 4.55 -11.45
N SER A 104 -1.85 3.87 -10.34
CA SER A 104 -1.79 2.41 -10.31
C SER A 104 -3.19 1.81 -10.50
N SER A 105 -3.33 0.94 -11.48
CA SER A 105 -4.52 0.10 -11.66
C SER A 105 -4.13 -1.23 -12.28
N MET A 106 -4.64 -2.31 -11.69
CA MET A 106 -4.43 -3.65 -12.22
C MET A 106 -5.46 -3.95 -13.30
N GLN A 107 -5.05 -3.79 -14.55
CA GLN A 107 -5.74 -4.40 -15.69
C GLN A 107 -5.33 -5.86 -15.81
N LEU A 108 -6.14 -6.77 -15.28
CA LEU A 108 -5.91 -8.20 -15.49
C LEU A 108 -6.21 -8.53 -16.95
N LYS A 109 -5.16 -8.79 -17.75
CA LYS A 109 -5.27 -9.33 -19.11
C LYS A 109 -5.60 -10.84 -19.15
N ASP A 110 -5.73 -11.49 -17.99
CA ASP A 110 -6.07 -12.91 -17.89
C ASP A 110 -7.47 -13.22 -18.43
N LYS A 111 -7.51 -13.82 -19.63
CA LYS A 111 -8.73 -14.31 -20.30
C LYS A 111 -9.52 -15.30 -19.44
N THR A 112 -8.87 -16.00 -18.50
CA THR A 112 -9.45 -17.02 -17.62
C THR A 112 -10.32 -16.43 -16.50
N VAL A 113 -10.04 -15.20 -16.06
CA VAL A 113 -10.79 -14.53 -14.97
C VAL A 113 -12.03 -13.80 -15.49
N GLN A 114 -12.01 -13.38 -16.76
CA GLN A 114 -13.15 -12.69 -17.38
C GLN A 114 -14.39 -13.59 -17.49
N GLN A 115 -14.22 -14.92 -17.58
CA GLN A 115 -15.34 -15.86 -17.64
C GLN A 115 -16.07 -16.05 -16.29
N LYS A 116 -15.46 -15.72 -15.13
CA LYS A 116 -16.08 -15.90 -13.81
C LYS A 116 -16.88 -14.69 -13.29
N LYS A 117 -16.94 -13.57 -14.02
CA LYS A 117 -17.60 -12.32 -13.56
C LYS A 117 -19.11 -12.23 -13.89
N HIS A 118 -19.70 -13.21 -14.55
CA HIS A 118 -21.12 -13.15 -14.94
C HIS A 118 -22.14 -13.65 -13.89
N THR A 119 -21.72 -14.11 -12.70
CA THR A 119 -22.66 -14.56 -11.67
C THR A 119 -23.00 -13.48 -10.63
N LYS A 120 -24.06 -12.72 -10.96
CA LYS A 120 -25.04 -12.03 -10.10
C LYS A 120 -24.69 -11.84 -8.61
N ARG A 121 -24.31 -10.60 -8.22
CA ARG A 121 -24.78 -9.92 -6.99
C ARG A 121 -24.95 -8.41 -7.28
N HIS A 122 -26.20 -7.97 -7.41
CA HIS A 122 -26.61 -6.57 -7.49
C HIS A 122 -26.50 -5.92 -6.09
N GLY A 123 -25.79 -4.81 -5.96
CA GLY A 123 -25.78 -4.01 -4.72
C GLY A 123 -24.55 -3.12 -4.47
N VAL A 124 -23.44 -3.30 -5.18
CA VAL A 124 -22.20 -2.51 -4.99
C VAL A 124 -21.57 -2.17 -6.35
N TYR A 125 -22.34 -1.51 -7.24
CA TYR A 125 -21.93 -1.30 -8.64
C TYR A 125 -21.67 0.15 -9.06
N THR A 126 -21.68 1.11 -8.14
CA THR A 126 -21.50 2.53 -8.50
C THR A 126 -20.10 3.10 -8.30
N GLU A 127 -19.10 2.33 -7.83
CA GLU A 127 -17.76 2.89 -7.54
C GLU A 127 -16.56 2.12 -8.13
N LEU A 128 -16.79 1.16 -9.05
CA LEU A 128 -15.71 0.47 -9.79
C LEU A 128 -15.32 1.13 -11.11
N THR A 129 -16.04 2.17 -11.57
CA THR A 129 -15.82 2.81 -12.87
C THR A 129 -14.77 3.93 -12.84
N ARG A 130 -14.20 4.23 -11.67
CA ARG A 130 -13.01 5.10 -11.53
C ARG A 130 -11.69 4.34 -11.76
N SER A 131 -11.65 3.01 -11.71
CA SER A 131 -10.43 2.27 -11.35
C SER A 131 -9.86 1.29 -12.39
N SER A 132 -10.26 1.31 -13.67
CA SER A 132 -9.81 0.28 -14.63
C SER A 132 -8.58 0.65 -15.46
N LEU A 133 -8.19 1.93 -15.53
CA LEU A 133 -7.07 2.36 -16.38
C LEU A 133 -5.87 2.75 -15.52
N CYS A 134 -4.71 2.22 -15.89
CA CYS A 134 -3.41 2.67 -15.40
C CYS A 134 -3.01 3.90 -16.21
N PHE A 135 -2.53 4.95 -15.55
CA PHE A 135 -2.02 6.15 -16.22
C PHE A 135 -0.61 6.46 -15.73
N GLY A 136 0.21 7.05 -16.61
CA GLY A 136 1.63 7.35 -16.34
C GLY A 136 2.59 6.19 -16.64
N SER A 137 2.09 4.99 -16.95
CA SER A 137 2.92 3.82 -17.29
C SER A 137 3.78 4.04 -18.53
N GLU A 138 3.18 4.55 -19.61
CA GLU A 138 3.89 4.83 -20.86
C GLU A 138 4.99 5.87 -20.67
N CYS A 139 4.68 6.98 -19.97
CA CYS A 139 5.65 8.03 -19.66
C CYS A 139 6.83 7.48 -18.85
N LEU A 140 6.55 6.72 -17.79
CA LEU A 140 7.60 6.12 -16.95
C LEU A 140 8.46 5.13 -17.74
N LEU A 141 7.85 4.24 -18.52
CA LEU A 141 8.58 3.25 -19.31
C LEU A 141 9.46 3.91 -20.38
N LYS A 142 8.96 4.95 -21.07
CA LYS A 142 9.73 5.72 -22.05
C LYS A 142 11.00 6.29 -21.42
N LEU A 143 10.87 6.98 -20.29
CA LEU A 143 12.00 7.58 -19.56
C LEU A 143 13.02 6.53 -19.10
N LEU A 144 12.55 5.37 -18.64
CA LEU A 144 13.42 4.27 -18.22
C LEU A 144 14.12 3.58 -19.41
N GLN A 145 13.46 3.46 -20.56
CA GLN A 145 14.03 2.84 -21.77
C GLN A 145 15.15 3.69 -22.38
N GLU A 146 15.02 5.03 -22.36
CA GLU A 146 16.09 5.95 -22.75
C GLU A 146 17.36 5.69 -21.95
N HIS A 147 17.21 5.38 -20.66
CA HIS A 147 18.30 5.06 -19.74
C HIS A 147 18.88 3.65 -19.89
N SER A 148 18.12 2.75 -20.52
CA SER A 148 18.59 1.41 -20.87
C SER A 148 19.33 1.38 -22.21
N THR A 149 19.18 2.41 -23.04
CA THR A 149 19.76 2.44 -24.39
C THR A 149 21.29 2.46 -24.30
N GLY A 150 21.95 1.49 -24.95
CA GLY A 150 23.41 1.35 -24.93
C GLY A 150 23.99 0.55 -23.76
N LYS A 151 23.16 0.01 -22.86
CA LYS A 151 23.60 -0.93 -21.82
C LYS A 151 23.40 -2.39 -22.27
N GLU A 152 24.41 -3.22 -22.07
CA GLU A 152 24.34 -4.67 -22.38
C GLU A 152 23.44 -5.44 -21.40
N LYS A 153 23.33 -4.96 -20.16
CA LYS A 153 22.52 -5.56 -19.10
C LYS A 153 21.28 -4.72 -18.86
N ALA A 154 20.20 -5.41 -18.50
CA ALA A 154 18.96 -4.76 -18.08
C ALA A 154 19.21 -3.84 -16.87
N ILE A 155 18.64 -2.63 -16.92
CA ILE A 155 18.73 -1.67 -15.83
C ILE A 155 17.94 -2.15 -14.62
N GLN A 156 18.48 -1.85 -13.43
CA GLN A 156 17.86 -2.18 -12.16
C GLN A 156 17.20 -0.92 -11.59
N VAL A 157 15.89 -0.97 -11.40
CA VAL A 157 15.07 0.15 -10.95
C VAL A 157 14.44 -0.18 -9.61
N GLY A 158 14.90 0.45 -8.53
CA GLY A 158 14.39 0.22 -7.18
C GLY A 158 13.25 1.15 -6.83
N LEU A 159 12.15 0.60 -6.29
CA LEU A 159 11.04 1.39 -5.78
C LEU A 159 11.15 1.50 -4.26
N VAL A 160 11.22 2.72 -3.73
CA VAL A 160 11.30 3.02 -2.29
C VAL A 160 10.16 3.93 -1.88
N GLY A 161 9.80 3.94 -0.58
CA GLY A 161 8.72 4.78 -0.07
C GLY A 161 8.01 4.20 1.16
N PHE A 162 7.21 5.04 1.83
CA PHE A 162 6.44 4.69 3.02
C PHE A 162 5.38 3.59 2.78
N PRO A 163 4.79 3.01 3.84
CA PRO A 163 3.70 2.06 3.71
C PRO A 163 2.53 2.61 2.89
N ASN A 164 1.84 1.73 2.17
CA ASN A 164 0.59 2.03 1.45
C ASN A 164 0.64 3.15 0.40
N VAL A 165 1.81 3.69 0.03
CA VAL A 165 1.97 4.63 -1.11
C VAL A 165 1.73 3.97 -2.46
N GLY A 166 1.86 2.63 -2.55
CA GLY A 166 1.53 1.83 -3.73
C GLY A 166 2.71 1.30 -4.55
N LYS A 167 3.89 1.12 -3.95
CA LYS A 167 5.11 0.57 -4.59
C LYS A 167 4.84 -0.71 -5.39
N SER A 168 4.39 -1.76 -4.70
CA SER A 168 4.07 -3.06 -5.31
C SER A 168 2.90 -2.99 -6.30
N SER A 169 1.98 -2.02 -6.12
CA SER A 169 0.88 -1.77 -7.06
C SER A 169 1.36 -1.15 -8.37
N ILE A 170 2.37 -0.27 -8.34
CA ILE A 170 3.00 0.28 -9.54
C ILE A 170 3.63 -0.85 -10.36
N ILE A 171 4.42 -1.71 -9.71
CA ILE A 171 5.07 -2.86 -10.37
C ILE A 171 4.01 -3.77 -11.04
N ASN A 172 2.95 -4.12 -10.32
CA ASN A 172 1.86 -4.93 -10.87
C ASN A 172 1.14 -4.24 -12.03
N SER A 173 1.00 -2.91 -11.99
CA SER A 173 0.36 -2.13 -13.05
C SER A 173 1.23 -2.07 -14.30
N LEU A 174 2.55 -1.94 -14.14
CA LEU A 174 3.52 -1.93 -15.24
C LEU A 174 3.73 -3.32 -15.84
N LYS A 175 3.68 -4.37 -15.01
CA LYS A 175 3.77 -5.76 -15.47
C LYS A 175 2.45 -6.27 -16.06
N GLU A 176 1.33 -5.61 -15.76
CA GLU A 176 -0.03 -6.00 -16.14
C GLU A 176 -0.46 -7.37 -15.59
N MET A 177 0.21 -7.85 -14.54
CA MET A 177 -0.10 -9.10 -13.85
C MET A 177 0.19 -8.95 -12.35
N ARG A 178 -0.36 -9.85 -11.55
CA ARG A 178 -0.10 -9.87 -10.10
C ARG A 178 1.24 -10.57 -9.80
N ALA A 179 2.33 -9.82 -9.89
CA ALA A 179 3.68 -10.30 -9.55
C ALA A 179 4.00 -10.15 -8.06
N CYS A 180 3.64 -9.00 -7.48
CA CYS A 180 3.83 -8.69 -6.05
C CYS A 180 2.52 -8.81 -5.27
N ASN A 181 2.61 -9.16 -3.99
CA ASN A 181 1.46 -9.14 -3.09
C ASN A 181 1.08 -7.69 -2.74
N VAL A 182 -0.21 -7.37 -2.88
CA VAL A 182 -0.76 -6.04 -2.61
C VAL A 182 -1.98 -6.16 -1.71
N GLY A 183 -2.14 -5.19 -0.81
CA GLY A 183 -3.25 -5.11 0.12
C GLY A 183 -3.16 -3.84 0.97
N PRO A 184 -4.21 -3.54 1.76
CA PRO A 184 -4.21 -2.41 2.70
C PRO A 184 -3.34 -2.66 3.92
N GLU A 185 -3.03 -3.93 4.20
CA GLU A 185 -2.16 -4.35 5.29
C GLU A 185 -0.72 -3.91 5.04
N ARG A 186 -0.10 -3.35 6.08
CA ARG A 186 1.31 -2.94 6.07
C ARG A 186 2.24 -4.16 6.01
N GLY A 187 3.45 -3.96 5.51
CA GLY A 187 4.54 -4.95 5.66
C GLY A 187 4.30 -6.27 4.90
N LEU A 188 3.43 -6.27 3.89
CA LEU A 188 3.25 -7.40 2.99
C LEU A 188 4.55 -7.74 2.26
N THR A 189 5.28 -6.73 1.79
CA THR A 189 6.63 -6.88 1.23
C THR A 189 7.64 -6.84 2.37
N LYS A 190 8.20 -8.01 2.72
CA LYS A 190 9.18 -8.18 3.81
C LYS A 190 10.63 -8.19 3.37
N SER A 191 10.88 -8.57 2.13
CA SER A 191 12.21 -8.69 1.54
C SER A 191 12.22 -8.11 0.14
N MET A 192 13.42 -7.80 -0.35
CA MET A 192 13.64 -7.38 -1.73
C MET A 192 13.12 -8.44 -2.72
N GLN A 193 12.37 -8.00 -3.73
CA GLN A 193 11.87 -8.87 -4.81
C GLN A 193 12.22 -8.30 -6.19
N ILE A 194 12.68 -9.14 -7.10
CA ILE A 194 13.04 -8.74 -8.46
C ILE A 194 11.92 -9.15 -9.42
N VAL A 195 11.33 -8.17 -10.11
CA VAL A 195 10.31 -8.39 -11.14
C VAL A 195 10.84 -7.91 -12.48
N HIS A 196 10.86 -8.81 -13.46
CA HIS A 196 11.27 -8.50 -14.83
C HIS A 196 10.07 -7.87 -15.55
N ILE A 197 10.14 -6.56 -15.85
CA ILE A 197 9.08 -5.89 -16.60
C ILE A 197 9.19 -6.26 -18.08
N ASP A 198 10.36 -6.00 -18.66
CA ASP A 198 10.74 -6.35 -20.03
C ASP A 198 12.18 -6.93 -20.06
N LYS A 199 12.78 -7.04 -21.26
CA LYS A 199 14.16 -7.54 -21.42
C LYS A 199 15.22 -6.53 -20.95
N THR A 200 14.85 -5.26 -20.86
CA THR A 200 15.74 -4.13 -20.61
C THR A 200 15.62 -3.58 -19.19
N ILE A 201 14.54 -3.87 -18.47
CA ILE A 201 14.16 -3.25 -17.20
C ILE A 201 13.77 -4.33 -16.18
N LYS A 202 14.48 -4.32 -15.05
CA LYS A 202 14.15 -5.10 -13.86
C LYS A 202 13.75 -4.15 -12.74
N MET A 203 12.56 -4.34 -12.17
CA MET A 203 12.10 -3.59 -11.01
C MET A 203 12.40 -4.34 -9.72
N LEU A 204 12.86 -3.61 -8.72
CA LEU A 204 13.16 -4.12 -7.39
C LEU A 204 12.11 -3.56 -6.42
N ASP A 205 11.20 -4.42 -5.94
CA ASP A 205 10.23 -4.05 -4.90
C ASP A 205 10.95 -4.03 -3.55
N SER A 206 10.87 -2.90 -2.83
CA SER A 206 11.46 -2.78 -1.51
C SER A 206 10.42 -2.99 -0.41
N PRO A 207 10.86 -3.43 0.79
CA PRO A 207 10.06 -3.20 1.98
C PRO A 207 9.79 -1.72 2.20
N CYS A 208 8.82 -1.42 3.07
CA CYS A 208 8.43 -0.03 3.34
C CYS A 208 9.46 0.67 4.23
N ILE A 209 9.63 1.98 4.00
CA ILE A 209 10.36 2.86 4.93
C ILE A 209 9.60 2.90 6.25
N ILE A 210 10.32 2.75 7.37
CA ILE A 210 9.75 2.88 8.71
C ILE A 210 10.02 4.31 9.18
N ALA A 211 8.97 5.05 9.55
CA ALA A 211 9.18 6.40 10.07
C ALA A 211 9.77 6.35 11.48
N ALA A 212 10.68 7.27 11.77
CA ALA A 212 11.34 7.42 13.05
C ALA A 212 10.32 7.77 14.16
N PRO A 213 10.48 7.26 15.39
CA PRO A 213 9.58 7.57 16.51
C PRO A 213 9.61 9.05 16.94
N SER A 214 10.64 9.81 16.54
CA SER A 214 10.77 11.25 16.78
C SER A 214 9.75 12.11 16.02
N ASN A 215 9.11 11.54 14.99
CA ASN A 215 8.09 12.23 14.20
C ASN A 215 6.83 12.53 15.04
N SER A 216 6.06 13.53 14.60
CA SER A 216 4.78 13.87 15.24
C SER A 216 3.77 12.71 15.21
N ALA A 217 2.85 12.69 16.17
CA ALA A 217 1.79 11.68 16.24
C ALA A 217 0.95 11.60 14.94
N LEU A 218 0.76 12.71 14.23
CA LEU A 218 0.08 12.74 12.94
C LEU A 218 0.86 12.00 11.85
N ILE A 219 2.16 12.26 11.74
CA ILE A 219 3.03 11.58 10.76
C ILE A 219 3.02 10.07 11.04
N LEU A 220 3.16 9.69 12.31
CA LEU A 220 3.10 8.29 12.70
C LEU A 220 1.74 7.68 12.33
N ALA A 221 0.62 8.33 12.66
CA ALA A 221 -0.72 7.87 12.28
C ALA A 221 -0.89 7.65 10.76
N LEU A 222 -0.31 8.54 9.95
CA LEU A 222 -0.44 8.50 8.49
C LEU A 222 0.54 7.58 7.77
N ARG A 223 1.71 7.32 8.36
CA ARG A 223 2.86 6.64 7.70
C ARG A 223 3.30 5.39 8.45
N SER A 224 3.37 5.47 9.77
CA SER A 224 3.68 4.36 10.66
C SER A 224 2.38 3.82 11.22
N THR A 225 1.62 3.10 10.41
CA THR A 225 0.42 2.37 10.86
C THR A 225 0.84 1.40 11.98
N THR A 226 0.87 1.88 13.22
CA THR A 226 1.08 1.09 14.43
C THR A 226 0.07 -0.04 14.40
N ASP A 227 0.44 -1.20 14.94
CA ASP A 227 -0.59 -2.18 15.27
C ASP A 227 -1.57 -1.43 16.18
N PHE A 228 -2.78 -1.21 15.67
CA PHE A 228 -3.75 -0.30 16.23
C PHE A 228 -4.31 -0.91 17.52
N ASP A 229 -3.52 -0.82 18.59
CA ASP A 229 -4.05 -0.96 19.94
C ASP A 229 -5.10 0.15 20.14
N GLY A 230 -6.19 -0.17 20.84
CA GLY A 230 -7.38 0.68 20.88
C GLY A 230 -7.10 2.13 21.29
N GLU A 231 -6.17 2.35 22.22
CA GLU A 231 -5.82 3.70 22.72
C GLU A 231 -4.97 4.51 21.73
N ASN A 232 -4.01 3.86 21.04
CA ASN A 232 -3.18 4.49 20.01
C ASN A 232 -4.01 4.90 18.78
N SER A 233 -5.08 4.17 18.50
CA SER A 233 -6.00 4.43 17.39
C SER A 233 -6.76 5.74 17.56
N VAL A 234 -7.27 6.00 18.76
CA VAL A 234 -8.04 7.22 19.05
C VAL A 234 -7.15 8.46 18.95
N ASN A 235 -5.93 8.40 19.50
CA ASN A 235 -4.96 9.49 19.43
C ASN A 235 -4.55 9.80 17.98
N SER A 236 -4.37 8.76 17.16
CA SER A 236 -4.07 8.88 15.73
C SER A 236 -5.18 9.60 14.97
N ILE A 237 -6.43 9.21 15.23
CA ILE A 237 -7.60 9.84 14.60
C ILE A 237 -7.78 11.27 15.08
N ASP A 238 -7.54 11.54 16.36
CA ASP A 238 -7.59 12.89 16.92
C ASP A 238 -6.60 13.83 16.22
N ALA A 239 -5.38 13.36 15.98
CA ALA A 239 -4.39 14.11 15.20
C ALA A 239 -4.87 14.38 13.76
N ILE A 240 -5.43 13.38 13.08
CA ILE A 240 -5.97 13.54 11.71
C ILE A 240 -7.10 14.58 11.69
N LEU A 241 -8.07 14.47 12.61
CA LEU A 241 -9.22 15.37 12.69
C LEU A 241 -8.82 16.82 12.98
N LYS A 242 -7.76 17.04 13.80
CA LYS A 242 -7.22 18.38 14.09
C LYS A 242 -6.58 19.05 12.86
N HIS A 243 -6.04 18.26 11.94
CA HIS A 243 -5.38 18.75 10.71
C HIS A 243 -6.33 18.85 9.51
N CYS A 244 -7.63 18.64 9.73
CA CYS A 244 -8.68 18.73 8.71
C CYS A 244 -9.73 19.79 9.09
N SER A 245 -10.44 20.31 8.08
CA SER A 245 -11.64 21.09 8.37
C SER A 245 -12.75 20.18 8.90
N LYS A 246 -13.23 20.47 10.12
CA LYS A 246 -14.37 19.81 10.76
C LYS A 246 -15.60 19.76 9.84
N GLN A 247 -15.89 20.87 9.15
CA GLN A 247 -17.03 20.98 8.24
C GLN A 247 -16.92 20.00 7.06
N GLN A 248 -15.72 19.80 6.53
CA GLN A 248 -15.49 18.88 5.42
C GLN A 248 -15.60 17.42 5.87
N ILE A 249 -15.12 17.09 7.07
CA ILE A 249 -15.31 15.76 7.66
C ILE A 249 -16.80 15.48 7.89
N MET A 250 -17.53 16.45 8.46
CA MET A 250 -18.98 16.37 8.65
C MET A 250 -19.71 16.14 7.32
N LEU A 251 -19.37 16.90 6.28
CA LEU A 251 -19.99 16.75 4.96
C LEU A 251 -19.67 15.38 4.33
N HIS A 252 -18.41 14.98 4.35
CA HIS A 252 -17.94 13.75 3.72
C HIS A 252 -18.56 12.49 4.35
N TYR A 253 -18.58 12.42 5.68
CA TYR A 253 -19.20 11.32 6.40
C TYR A 253 -20.70 11.53 6.65
N ASN A 254 -21.25 12.68 6.24
CA ASN A 254 -22.62 13.14 6.50
C ASN A 254 -22.97 13.03 8.01
N MET A 255 -22.09 13.55 8.85
CA MET A 255 -22.18 13.48 10.30
C MET A 255 -22.72 14.79 10.88
N PRO A 256 -23.51 14.73 11.97
CA PRO A 256 -23.84 15.93 12.74
C PRO A 256 -22.58 16.50 13.41
N ASP A 257 -22.72 17.67 13.99
CA ASP A 257 -21.63 18.32 14.73
C ASP A 257 -21.16 17.45 15.92
N TYR A 258 -19.86 17.39 16.13
CA TYR A 258 -19.21 16.59 17.19
C TYR A 258 -18.15 17.40 17.91
N ARG A 259 -17.93 17.17 19.21
CA ARG A 259 -17.02 17.97 20.04
C ARG A 259 -15.61 17.39 20.08
N ASN A 260 -15.51 16.07 20.11
CA ASN A 260 -14.24 15.36 20.25
C ASN A 260 -14.23 14.08 19.41
N THR A 261 -13.06 13.45 19.32
CA THR A 261 -12.82 12.24 18.55
C THR A 261 -13.70 11.06 19.00
N LEU A 262 -13.93 10.91 20.30
CA LEU A 262 -14.78 9.84 20.83
C LEU A 262 -16.24 9.99 20.42
N GLU A 263 -16.77 11.22 20.44
CA GLU A 263 -18.12 11.54 19.97
C GLU A 263 -18.24 11.31 18.46
N PHE A 264 -17.24 11.75 17.68
CA PHE A 264 -17.18 11.45 16.25
C PHE A 264 -17.25 9.94 15.97
N LEU A 265 -16.43 9.14 16.64
CA LEU A 265 -16.40 7.68 16.49
C LEU A 265 -17.72 7.03 16.92
N THR A 266 -18.33 7.51 18.01
CA THR A 266 -19.62 7.02 18.50
C THR A 266 -20.74 7.29 17.49
N LEU A 267 -20.77 8.50 16.93
CA LEU A 267 -21.75 8.87 15.90
C LEU A 267 -21.51 8.05 14.62
N LEU A 268 -20.25 7.88 14.21
CA LEU A 268 -19.88 7.11 13.02
C LEU A 268 -20.31 5.65 13.17
N ALA A 269 -20.02 5.05 14.32
CA ALA A 269 -20.43 3.69 14.66
C ALA A 269 -21.95 3.52 14.58
N ARG A 270 -22.71 4.41 15.22
CA ARG A 270 -24.19 4.40 15.18
C ARG A 270 -24.72 4.53 13.76
N LYS A 271 -24.18 5.46 12.98
CA LYS A 271 -24.59 5.68 11.59
C LYS A 271 -24.32 4.47 10.70
N ARG A 272 -23.24 3.75 10.96
CA ARG A 272 -22.86 2.53 10.22
C ARG A 272 -23.47 1.25 10.80
N GLY A 273 -24.29 1.35 11.85
CA GLY A 273 -24.89 0.19 12.51
C GLY A 273 -23.88 -0.70 13.26
N MET A 274 -22.71 -0.15 13.60
CA MET A 274 -21.64 -0.87 14.31
C MET A 274 -21.91 -0.81 15.81
N LEU A 275 -22.60 -1.84 16.33
CA LEU A 275 -22.99 -1.95 17.73
C LEU A 275 -22.39 -3.20 18.37
N LYS A 276 -21.83 -3.05 19.57
CA LYS A 276 -21.43 -4.15 20.46
C LYS A 276 -22.67 -4.73 21.16
N LYS A 277 -22.49 -5.86 21.85
CA LYS A 277 -23.52 -6.47 22.70
C LYS A 277 -24.07 -5.43 23.69
N GLY A 278 -25.39 -5.40 23.85
CA GLY A 278 -26.07 -4.39 24.68
C GLY A 278 -26.35 -3.06 23.99
N GLY A 279 -26.15 -2.94 22.67
CA GLY A 279 -26.51 -1.74 21.90
C GLY A 279 -25.52 -0.58 22.05
N LEU A 280 -24.35 -0.83 22.66
CA LEU A 280 -23.28 0.16 22.77
C LEU A 280 -22.59 0.35 21.42
N ALA A 281 -22.21 1.58 21.09
CA ALA A 281 -21.52 1.88 19.84
C ALA A 281 -20.11 1.24 19.82
N ASP A 282 -19.76 0.60 18.72
CA ASP A 282 -18.41 0.03 18.52
C ASP A 282 -17.44 1.10 18.02
N THR A 283 -16.82 1.83 18.96
CA THR A 283 -15.85 2.89 18.65
C THR A 283 -14.53 2.36 18.07
N GLU A 284 -14.10 1.16 18.45
CA GLU A 284 -12.88 0.52 17.94
C GLU A 284 -13.06 0.09 16.49
N GLY A 285 -14.18 -0.56 16.19
CA GLY A 285 -14.53 -0.90 14.81
C GLY A 285 -14.68 0.36 13.95
N ALA A 286 -15.33 1.41 14.46
CA ALA A 286 -15.45 2.67 13.75
C ALA A 286 -14.09 3.37 13.54
N ALA A 287 -13.16 3.26 14.48
CA ALA A 287 -11.80 3.78 14.34
C ALA A 287 -11.04 3.05 13.23
N ALA A 288 -11.06 1.72 13.25
CA ALA A 288 -10.45 0.90 12.20
C ALA A 288 -11.07 1.19 10.81
N LEU A 289 -12.39 1.37 10.75
CA LEU A 289 -13.09 1.78 9.53
C LEU A 289 -12.62 3.15 9.04
N PHE A 290 -12.55 4.14 9.93
CA PHE A 290 -12.11 5.49 9.57
C PHE A 290 -10.69 5.49 9.00
N ILE A 291 -9.76 4.79 9.65
CA ILE A 291 -8.37 4.67 9.20
C ILE A 291 -8.29 3.94 7.84
N SER A 292 -9.08 2.88 7.66
CA SER A 292 -9.16 2.16 6.38
C SER A 292 -9.71 3.05 5.26
N ASP A 293 -10.77 3.81 5.54
CA ASP A 293 -11.35 4.78 4.61
C ASP A 293 -10.32 5.88 4.25
N TRP A 294 -9.56 6.36 5.24
CA TRP A 294 -8.53 7.40 5.09
C TRP A 294 -7.32 6.93 4.28
N THR A 295 -6.80 5.73 4.57
CA THR A 295 -5.64 5.18 3.86
C THR A 295 -6.01 4.69 2.45
N GLY A 296 -7.23 4.19 2.29
CA GLY A 296 -7.79 3.69 1.02
C GLY A 296 -8.22 4.79 0.05
N ALA A 297 -9.00 4.38 -0.96
CA ALA A 297 -9.45 5.23 -2.07
C ALA A 297 -10.80 5.94 -1.81
N ARG A 298 -11.42 5.72 -0.65
CA ARG A 298 -12.76 6.26 -0.33
C ARG A 298 -12.73 7.74 0.02
N VAL A 299 -11.75 8.14 0.83
CA VAL A 299 -11.62 9.53 1.25
C VAL A 299 -10.68 10.25 0.29
N SER A 300 -11.24 11.21 -0.44
CA SER A 300 -10.42 12.21 -1.12
C SER A 300 -10.03 13.29 -0.11
N TYR A 301 -8.74 13.38 0.18
CA TYR A 301 -8.15 14.51 0.88
C TYR A 301 -6.88 14.94 0.14
N HIS A 302 -6.47 16.18 0.34
CA HIS A 302 -5.23 16.68 -0.25
C HIS A 302 -4.60 17.78 0.60
N SER A 303 -3.28 17.78 0.67
CA SER A 303 -2.51 18.94 1.08
C SER A 303 -2.21 19.84 -0.12
N ARG A 304 -1.88 21.09 0.17
CA ARG A 304 -1.46 22.08 -0.82
C ARG A 304 0.05 22.25 -0.75
N PRO A 305 0.71 22.51 -1.88
CA PRO A 305 2.12 22.89 -1.85
C PRO A 305 2.30 24.19 -1.05
N PRO A 306 3.42 24.35 -0.33
CA PRO A 306 3.78 25.61 0.30
C PRO A 306 3.73 26.77 -0.68
N ALA A 307 3.26 27.94 -0.22
CA ALA A 307 3.15 29.14 -1.07
C ALA A 307 4.53 29.62 -1.56
N THR A 308 5.54 29.51 -0.70
CA THR A 308 6.93 29.78 -1.02
C THR A 308 7.65 28.47 -1.31
N TRP A 309 8.30 28.39 -2.46
CA TRP A 309 9.20 27.29 -2.76
C TRP A 309 10.58 27.58 -2.17
N ASN A 310 11.05 26.67 -1.33
CA ASN A 310 12.41 26.65 -0.80
C ASN A 310 12.97 25.26 -1.07
N LEU A 311 14.24 25.20 -1.48
CA LEU A 311 14.92 23.93 -1.64
C LEU A 311 14.98 23.18 -0.29
N PRO A 312 14.71 21.87 -0.24
CA PRO A 312 14.83 21.10 0.99
C PRO A 312 16.26 21.17 1.54
N PRO A 313 16.44 21.20 2.88
CA PRO A 313 17.76 21.43 3.49
C PRO A 313 18.78 20.33 3.16
N HIS A 314 18.30 19.15 2.76
CA HIS A 314 19.11 17.99 2.43
C HIS A 314 19.47 17.89 0.93
N LEU A 315 18.94 18.76 0.08
CA LEU A 315 19.25 18.84 -1.34
C LEU A 315 20.03 20.13 -1.63
N SER A 316 21.11 20.05 -2.41
CA SER A 316 21.79 21.24 -2.93
C SER A 316 21.24 21.64 -4.30
N ASP A 317 21.38 22.92 -4.69
CA ASP A 317 20.97 23.39 -6.02
C ASP A 317 21.66 22.59 -7.14
N GLN A 318 22.91 22.17 -6.90
CA GLN A 318 23.68 21.36 -7.84
C GLN A 318 23.07 19.97 -8.00
N ASP A 319 22.61 19.35 -6.90
CA ASP A 319 21.97 18.03 -6.93
C ASP A 319 20.65 18.08 -7.69
N ALA A 320 19.83 19.11 -7.45
CA ALA A 320 18.55 19.30 -8.13
C ALA A 320 18.75 19.50 -9.64
N VAL A 321 19.68 20.37 -10.04
CA VAL A 321 20.00 20.60 -11.46
C VAL A 321 20.55 19.33 -12.11
N ALA A 322 21.46 18.61 -11.43
CA ALA A 322 22.02 17.36 -11.93
C ALA A 322 20.95 16.29 -12.11
N ALA A 323 20.01 16.15 -11.17
CA ALA A 323 18.90 15.21 -11.26
C ALA A 323 17.99 15.52 -12.44
N LEU A 324 17.67 16.80 -12.68
CA LEU A 324 16.82 17.22 -13.80
C LEU A 324 17.52 17.04 -15.16
N GLN A 325 18.83 17.28 -15.25
CA GLN A 325 19.60 17.09 -16.49
C GLN A 325 19.72 15.61 -16.90
N GLN A 326 19.54 14.68 -15.97
CA GLN A 326 19.63 13.25 -16.26
C GLN A 326 18.46 12.71 -17.06
N PHE A 327 17.31 13.41 -17.10
CA PHE A 327 16.09 12.96 -17.75
C PHE A 327 15.59 13.96 -18.78
N ASN A 328 14.88 13.49 -19.80
CA ASN A 328 14.25 14.37 -20.77
C ASN A 328 13.03 15.06 -20.13
N THR A 329 13.20 16.31 -19.71
CA THR A 329 12.16 17.11 -19.05
C THR A 329 10.98 17.41 -19.98
N GLN A 330 11.20 17.55 -21.29
CA GLN A 330 10.13 17.81 -22.26
C GLN A 330 9.20 16.60 -22.39
N ASP A 331 9.77 15.41 -22.54
CA ASP A 331 9.01 14.16 -22.61
C ASP A 331 8.27 13.87 -21.30
N LEU A 332 8.89 14.20 -20.16
CA LEU A 332 8.25 14.11 -18.85
C LEU A 332 7.04 15.04 -18.73
N GLU A 333 7.19 16.31 -19.10
CA GLU A 333 6.10 17.29 -19.07
C GLU A 333 4.95 16.90 -20.00
N GLU A 334 5.26 16.44 -21.21
CA GLU A 334 4.26 15.97 -22.17
C GLU A 334 3.53 14.71 -21.67
N GLY A 335 4.27 13.72 -21.17
CA GLY A 335 3.69 12.50 -20.60
C GLY A 335 2.80 12.77 -19.39
N ASN A 336 3.22 13.70 -18.51
CA ASN A 336 2.41 14.15 -17.39
C ASN A 336 1.16 14.89 -17.86
N ARG A 337 1.26 15.78 -18.85
CA ARG A 337 0.11 16.50 -19.42
C ARG A 337 -0.92 15.54 -20.03
N SER A 338 -0.46 14.51 -20.74
CA SER A 338 -1.33 13.44 -21.26
C SER A 338 -2.04 12.70 -20.13
N THR A 339 -1.28 12.25 -19.14
CA THR A 339 -1.81 11.57 -17.93
C THR A 339 -2.86 12.41 -17.20
N ILE A 340 -2.63 13.72 -17.10
CA ILE A 340 -3.54 14.67 -16.45
C ILE A 340 -4.82 14.90 -17.24
N LYS A 341 -4.76 14.80 -18.57
CA LYS A 341 -5.93 15.00 -19.42
C LYS A 341 -6.90 13.83 -19.35
N ASP A 342 -6.36 12.61 -19.31
CA ASP A 342 -7.16 11.38 -19.44
C ASP A 342 -7.72 10.87 -18.11
N ASN A 343 -7.14 11.28 -16.98
CA ASN A 343 -7.59 10.85 -15.67
C ASN A 343 -8.84 11.61 -15.18
N LYS A 344 -9.69 10.92 -14.42
CA LYS A 344 -10.84 11.51 -13.73
C LYS A 344 -10.43 11.96 -12.33
N TYR A 345 -10.81 13.18 -11.96
CA TYR A 345 -10.46 13.80 -10.69
C TYR A 345 -11.68 14.05 -9.79
N PRO A 346 -11.52 14.02 -8.46
CA PRO A 346 -12.53 14.51 -7.53
C PRO A 346 -12.70 16.03 -7.67
N SER A 347 -13.91 16.50 -7.40
CA SER A 347 -14.16 17.94 -7.32
C SER A 347 -13.46 18.53 -6.08
N PRO A 348 -13.00 19.79 -6.13
CA PRO A 348 -12.44 20.45 -4.96
C PRO A 348 -13.39 20.49 -3.76
N ALA A 349 -14.70 20.62 -4.00
CA ALA A 349 -15.73 20.66 -2.96
C ALA A 349 -15.91 19.30 -2.23
N SER A 350 -15.67 18.19 -2.93
CA SER A 350 -15.76 16.84 -2.35
C SER A 350 -14.47 16.38 -1.65
N SER A 351 -13.38 17.15 -1.76
CA SER A 351 -12.08 16.78 -1.22
C SER A 351 -11.79 17.52 0.08
N ILE A 352 -11.28 16.79 1.08
CA ILE A 352 -10.94 17.34 2.40
C ILE A 352 -9.57 18.04 2.29
N LEU A 353 -9.51 19.30 2.73
CA LEU A 353 -8.25 20.02 2.81
C LEU A 353 -7.48 19.55 4.04
N PHE A 354 -6.25 19.10 3.82
CA PHE A 354 -5.37 18.55 4.85
C PHE A 354 -4.12 19.42 5.03
N GLN A 355 -3.78 19.74 6.27
CA GLN A 355 -2.55 20.47 6.59
C GLN A 355 -1.38 19.50 6.74
N SER A 356 -0.49 19.49 5.75
CA SER A 356 0.70 18.63 5.73
C SER A 356 1.66 18.98 6.89
N PRO A 357 2.19 17.98 7.62
CA PRO A 357 3.20 18.20 8.66
C PRO A 357 4.61 18.42 8.10
N GLY A 358 4.83 18.33 6.78
CA GLY A 358 6.16 18.42 6.17
C GLY A 358 6.80 17.06 5.96
N PHE A 359 8.14 17.01 5.84
CA PHE A 359 8.89 15.77 5.62
C PHE A 359 8.71 14.75 6.74
N THR A 360 8.90 13.47 6.42
CA THR A 360 8.87 12.38 7.41
C THR A 360 10.27 11.79 7.54
N ASP A 361 10.82 11.81 8.75
CA ASP A 361 12.11 11.19 9.02
C ASP A 361 11.99 9.66 9.02
N GLY A 362 12.82 8.99 8.24
CA GLY A 362 12.96 7.54 8.24
C GLY A 362 13.97 7.05 9.28
N ILE A 363 13.83 5.81 9.77
CA ILE A 363 14.86 5.17 10.58
C ILE A 363 16.07 4.86 9.69
N THR A 364 17.22 5.39 10.05
CA THR A 364 18.46 5.28 9.27
C THR A 364 19.58 4.50 9.93
N GLU A 365 19.61 4.44 11.26
CA GLU A 365 20.67 3.77 11.99
C GLU A 365 20.13 2.74 13.00
N ASP A 366 20.96 1.75 13.34
CA ASP A 366 20.68 0.82 14.44
C ASP A 366 20.48 1.57 15.78
N GLN A 367 21.00 2.81 15.91
CA GLN A 367 20.92 3.66 17.09
C GLN A 367 19.60 4.47 17.20
N ASP A 368 18.85 4.64 16.11
CA ASP A 368 17.55 5.35 16.10
C ASP A 368 16.38 4.47 16.61
N LEU A 369 16.67 3.21 16.95
CA LEU A 369 15.73 2.31 17.62
C LEU A 369 15.65 2.72 19.09
N PRO A 370 14.46 3.05 19.64
CA PRO A 370 14.37 3.51 21.02
C PRO A 370 14.95 2.45 21.97
N GLU A 371 15.96 2.86 22.75
CA GLU A 371 16.21 2.29 24.07
C GLU A 371 15.02 2.71 24.93
N GLU A 372 14.06 1.80 25.12
CA GLU A 372 13.06 2.01 26.15
C GLU A 372 13.80 2.02 27.50
N VAL A 373 13.79 3.18 28.15
CA VAL A 373 14.39 3.40 29.47
C VAL A 373 13.84 2.35 30.42
N LEU A 374 14.69 1.39 30.80
CA LEU A 374 14.46 0.61 32.00
C LEU A 374 14.57 1.59 33.16
N GLU A 375 13.44 2.01 33.71
CA GLU A 375 13.41 2.65 35.04
C GLU A 375 14.08 1.68 36.02
N GLN A 376 15.36 1.94 36.33
CA GLN A 376 16.06 1.34 37.44
C GLN A 376 15.49 1.99 38.71
N GLU A 377 14.43 1.40 39.25
CA GLU A 377 14.12 1.61 40.66
C GLU A 377 15.22 0.93 41.48
N ASN A 378 16.03 1.76 42.14
CA ASN A 378 16.98 1.39 43.17
C ASN A 378 16.28 0.51 44.22
N ILE A 379 16.76 -0.72 44.40
CA ILE A 379 16.58 -1.46 45.64
C ILE A 379 17.98 -1.82 46.12
N GLU A 380 18.39 -1.13 47.19
CA GLU A 380 19.58 -1.38 47.97
C GLU A 380 19.51 -2.78 48.61
N GLY A 381 20.64 -3.51 48.51
CA GLY A 381 21.20 -4.39 49.53
C GLY A 381 20.34 -5.47 50.18
N SER A 382 20.63 -6.72 49.82
CA SER A 382 21.00 -7.75 50.81
C SER A 382 21.75 -8.88 50.12
N GLU A 383 22.98 -9.08 50.56
CA GLU A 383 23.82 -10.25 50.31
C GLU A 383 23.05 -11.52 50.70
N ASP A 384 23.12 -12.56 49.87
CA ASP A 384 23.07 -13.97 50.30
C ASP A 384 23.68 -14.81 49.16
N GLU A 385 24.90 -15.29 49.41
CA GLU A 385 25.56 -16.39 48.71
C GLU A 385 24.81 -17.69 49.05
N GLU A 386 24.45 -18.52 48.06
CA GLU A 386 24.37 -20.00 48.19
C GLU A 386 24.47 -20.59 46.77
N GLU A 387 25.65 -21.11 46.40
CA GLU A 387 26.06 -22.53 46.46
C GLU A 387 25.53 -23.36 45.27
N ASP A 388 26.46 -23.59 44.34
CA ASP A 388 26.40 -24.60 43.29
C ASP A 388 26.19 -25.99 43.91
N ASN A 389 25.12 -26.68 43.51
CA ASN A 389 25.03 -28.13 43.65
C ASN A 389 24.92 -28.77 42.28
N PHE A 390 26.08 -29.18 41.77
CA PHE A 390 26.22 -30.26 40.82
C PHE A 390 25.79 -31.57 41.47
N THR A 391 24.83 -32.26 40.87
CA THR A 391 24.73 -33.72 40.97
C THR A 391 24.60 -34.31 39.58
N GLU A 392 25.66 -35.02 39.19
CA GLU A 392 25.70 -36.00 38.12
C GLU A 392 24.88 -37.24 38.51
N ASP A 393 24.35 -37.91 37.48
CA ASP A 393 24.23 -39.37 37.30
C ASP A 393 22.95 -39.71 36.51
N GLU A 394 22.89 -40.64 35.58
CA GLU A 394 23.86 -41.32 34.70
C GLU A 394 23.00 -42.21 33.78
N ARG A 395 23.44 -42.37 32.53
CA ARG A 395 23.32 -43.57 31.65
C ARG A 395 21.94 -44.09 31.17
N ASN A 396 21.77 -44.01 29.85
CA ASN A 396 21.90 -45.15 28.91
C ASN A 396 21.89 -44.55 27.48
N GLU A 397 22.99 -44.49 26.72
CA GLU A 397 23.68 -45.57 25.97
C GLU A 397 22.71 -46.53 25.25
N GLY A 398 22.81 -46.82 23.95
CA GLY A 398 23.81 -46.51 22.92
C GLY A 398 23.18 -46.76 21.54
N GLU A 399 23.73 -46.10 20.50
CA GLU A 399 24.47 -46.74 19.38
C GLU A 399 23.57 -47.50 18.37
N SER A 400 23.76 -47.48 17.06
CA SER A 400 24.83 -46.97 16.20
C SER A 400 24.35 -47.05 14.74
N ASP A 401 24.95 -46.20 13.89
CA ASP A 401 25.41 -46.39 12.51
C ASP A 401 24.67 -47.35 11.55
N PHE A 402 24.47 -46.90 10.30
CA PHE A 402 25.24 -47.43 9.14
C PHE A 402 24.95 -46.67 7.84
N GLU A 403 26.00 -46.55 7.04
CA GLU A 403 26.18 -45.82 5.79
C GLU A 403 25.62 -46.55 4.54
N ASP A 404 25.31 -45.74 3.51
CA ASP A 404 25.65 -45.83 2.07
C ASP A 404 25.42 -47.06 1.14
N MET A 405 25.19 -46.64 -0.12
CA MET A 405 25.46 -47.23 -1.45
C MET A 405 24.32 -47.88 -2.28
N GLU A 406 24.03 -47.22 -3.42
CA GLU A 406 24.13 -47.67 -4.83
C GLU A 406 23.62 -49.10 -5.22
N ALA A 407 23.05 -49.42 -6.40
CA ALA A 407 22.77 -48.77 -7.69
C ALA A 407 21.89 -49.72 -8.56
N GLU A 408 21.42 -49.18 -9.70
CA GLU A 408 21.19 -49.81 -11.03
C GLU A 408 20.08 -50.84 -11.37
N ASN A 409 19.48 -50.56 -12.55
CA ASN A 409 18.88 -51.41 -13.61
C ASN A 409 17.65 -52.28 -13.26
N ASP A 410 16.61 -52.45 -14.09
CA ASP A 410 16.62 -52.72 -15.53
C ASP A 410 15.25 -52.51 -16.21
N ARG A 411 15.26 -52.52 -17.54
CA ARG A 411 14.13 -52.31 -18.48
C ARG A 411 13.21 -53.56 -18.62
N ILE A 412 11.96 -53.36 -19.11
CA ILE A 412 11.26 -54.08 -20.23
C ILE A 412 9.71 -54.24 -20.07
N LYS A 413 8.99 -53.58 -21.01
CA LYS A 413 7.79 -53.92 -21.85
C LYS A 413 6.46 -54.55 -21.33
N ASN A 414 5.37 -53.89 -21.78
CA ASN A 414 4.07 -54.35 -22.36
C ASN A 414 3.12 -55.20 -21.48
N ASP A 415 1.78 -55.12 -21.54
CA ASP A 415 0.86 -54.87 -22.67
C ASP A 415 -0.59 -54.54 -22.18
N LYS A 416 -1.31 -53.74 -22.98
CA LYS A 416 -2.78 -53.70 -23.30
C LYS A 416 -3.85 -53.75 -22.20
N THR A 417 -4.86 -52.88 -22.22
CA THR A 417 -6.05 -53.11 -23.08
C THR A 417 -6.91 -51.87 -23.35
N THR A 418 -7.52 -51.95 -24.53
CA THR A 418 -8.36 -51.06 -25.34
C THR A 418 -9.71 -50.70 -24.72
N ILE A 419 -10.22 -49.47 -24.91
CA ILE A 419 -11.67 -49.22 -25.03
C ILE A 419 -11.94 -48.30 -26.23
N GLU A 420 -12.74 -48.83 -27.15
CA GLU A 420 -13.19 -48.22 -28.40
C GLU A 420 -14.39 -47.28 -28.22
N LYS A 421 -14.53 -46.43 -29.24
CA LYS A 421 -15.59 -45.48 -29.57
C LYS A 421 -16.97 -46.14 -29.65
N LEU A 422 -18.04 -45.40 -29.36
CA LEU A 422 -19.30 -45.48 -30.09
C LEU A 422 -20.06 -44.14 -30.06
N ASP A 423 -20.37 -43.65 -31.27
CA ASP A 423 -21.25 -42.53 -31.59
C ASP A 423 -22.66 -43.06 -31.93
N ALA A 424 -23.64 -42.15 -31.81
CA ALA A 424 -24.88 -42.02 -32.59
C ALA A 424 -26.21 -42.69 -32.15
N LYS A 425 -27.18 -41.77 -31.90
CA LYS A 425 -28.53 -41.63 -32.49
C LYS A 425 -29.76 -42.38 -31.91
N ASN A 426 -30.73 -41.52 -31.57
CA ASN A 426 -32.19 -41.56 -31.79
C ASN A 426 -33.08 -42.55 -31.02
N ALA A 427 -34.00 -41.99 -30.23
CA ALA A 427 -35.41 -42.43 -30.21
C ALA A 427 -36.33 -41.27 -29.74
N ASN A 428 -37.44 -41.13 -30.47
CA ASN A 428 -38.48 -40.11 -30.36
C ASN A 428 -39.39 -40.29 -29.13
N MET A 429 -39.92 -39.19 -28.59
CA MET A 429 -41.35 -39.13 -28.25
C MET A 429 -41.91 -37.70 -28.37
N GLU A 430 -42.71 -37.54 -29.42
CA GLU A 430 -43.81 -36.60 -29.67
C GLU A 430 -44.80 -36.52 -28.46
N ILE A 431 -45.61 -35.49 -28.14
CA ILE A 431 -46.17 -34.36 -28.92
C ILE A 431 -47.00 -33.40 -28.00
N LEU A 432 -46.93 -32.08 -28.29
CA LEU A 432 -47.93 -30.96 -28.24
C LEU A 432 -48.59 -30.45 -26.92
N PRO A 433 -49.22 -29.24 -26.91
CA PRO A 433 -48.81 -27.91 -27.43
C PRO A 433 -49.15 -26.80 -26.39
N THR A 434 -48.85 -25.51 -26.51
CA THR A 434 -49.37 -24.47 -27.45
C THR A 434 -48.72 -23.16 -26.98
N GLY A 435 -47.97 -22.42 -27.81
CA GLY A 435 -48.44 -21.24 -28.56
C GLY A 435 -48.42 -19.96 -27.70
N THR A 436 -47.81 -18.82 -28.04
CA THR A 436 -47.32 -18.30 -29.33
C THR A 436 -46.39 -17.11 -29.02
N GLN A 437 -45.34 -16.96 -29.83
CA GLN A 437 -44.37 -15.85 -29.83
C GLN A 437 -45.00 -14.52 -30.31
N VAL A 438 -44.48 -13.39 -29.84
CA VAL A 438 -44.47 -12.14 -30.62
C VAL A 438 -43.11 -11.46 -30.43
N ASP A 439 -42.40 -11.31 -31.55
CA ASP A 439 -41.22 -10.47 -31.73
C ASP A 439 -41.58 -8.98 -31.58
N ILE A 440 -40.72 -8.21 -30.91
CA ILE A 440 -40.84 -6.76 -30.82
C ILE A 440 -39.69 -6.14 -31.61
N ASP A 441 -40.02 -5.57 -32.75
CA ASP A 441 -39.21 -4.52 -33.37
C ASP A 441 -40.12 -3.41 -33.93
N LYS A 442 -39.75 -2.17 -33.61
CA LYS A 442 -40.16 -0.86 -34.16
C LYS A 442 -41.33 -0.05 -33.55
N THR A 443 -40.90 1.04 -32.90
CA THR A 443 -41.31 2.47 -33.02
C THR A 443 -42.78 2.88 -32.79
N ALA A 444 -43.00 3.76 -31.81
CA ALA A 444 -43.65 5.07 -31.98
C ALA A 444 -43.60 5.89 -30.68
N ASP A 445 -43.44 7.20 -30.84
CA ASP A 445 -43.53 8.27 -29.85
C ASP A 445 -44.79 8.19 -28.97
N MET A 446 -44.68 8.60 -27.70
CA MET A 446 -45.59 9.58 -27.07
C MET A 446 -45.07 10.01 -25.69
N ASP A 447 -45.09 11.32 -25.49
CA ASP A 447 -44.81 12.06 -24.26
C ASP A 447 -45.78 11.70 -23.13
N ASP A 448 -45.27 11.32 -21.96
CA ASP A 448 -46.04 11.32 -20.70
C ASP A 448 -45.32 12.19 -19.66
N ALA A 449 -45.72 13.47 -19.62
CA ALA A 449 -45.40 14.39 -18.54
C ALA A 449 -46.20 14.00 -17.28
N TYR A 450 -45.49 13.69 -16.20
CA TYR A 450 -46.05 13.30 -14.91
C TYR A 450 -46.52 14.54 -14.12
N ASP A 451 -47.82 14.64 -13.84
CA ASP A 451 -48.45 15.75 -13.09
C ASP A 451 -48.47 15.45 -11.58
N PHE A 452 -47.96 16.39 -10.78
CA PHE A 452 -47.65 16.25 -9.36
C PHE A 452 -48.82 16.60 -8.41
N ASN A 453 -50.01 16.85 -8.93
CA ASN A 453 -51.15 17.38 -8.16
C ASN A 453 -52.11 16.34 -7.55
N THR A 454 -51.82 15.04 -7.62
CA THR A 454 -52.79 14.01 -7.19
C THR A 454 -52.58 13.38 -5.82
N ASP A 455 -51.50 13.67 -5.09
CA ASP A 455 -51.24 13.02 -3.79
C ASP A 455 -51.15 14.01 -2.63
N TYR A 456 -52.24 14.70 -2.30
CA TYR A 456 -52.53 15.18 -0.94
C TYR A 456 -54.05 15.41 -0.77
N ILE A 457 -54.73 14.42 -0.18
CA ILE A 457 -55.91 14.64 0.67
C ILE A 457 -55.77 13.74 1.91
#